data_AF-A0A929K921-F1
#
_entry.id   AF-A0A929K921-F1
#
_cell.length_a   1.000
_cell.length_b   1.000
_cell.length_c   1.000
_cell.angle_alpha   90.00
_cell.angle_beta   90.00
_cell.angle_gamma   90.00
#
_symmetry.space_group_name_H-M   'P 1'
#
loop_
_entity.id
_entity.type
_entity.pdbx_description
1 polymer ?
#
loop_
_entity_poly.entity_id
_entity_poly.type
_entity_poly.pdbx_seq_one_letter_code
_entity_poly.pdbx_strand_id
1 'polypeptide(L)'
;MQIEDARAEILNFLKQQDYSVDELSTKLGISSTATRQHLAILERDGLIKRTLVKEKMGRPKIFYSLTERAETFFPKAYSEFFKWIIQDIIEREGVE
;
A
#
# COMPACT_ATOMS: atom_id res chain seq x y z
N MET A 1 15.52 9.65 -3.91
CA MET A 1 14.72 9.43 -2.69
C MET A 1 13.72 8.34 -3.04
N GLN A 2 13.91 7.14 -2.50
CA GLN A 2 13.45 5.89 -3.09
C GLN A 2 11.93 5.68 -2.94
N ILE A 3 11.21 5.63 -4.07
CA ILE A 3 9.78 5.27 -4.15
C ILE A 3 9.58 3.75 -4.01
N GLU A 4 10.67 2.99 -4.09
CA GLU A 4 10.76 1.53 -4.06
C GLU A 4 10.28 0.92 -2.72
N ASP A 5 10.51 1.62 -1.60
CA ASP A 5 10.29 1.11 -0.24
C ASP A 5 8.86 1.33 0.30
N ALA A 6 8.12 2.31 -0.22
CA ALA A 6 6.87 2.77 0.41
C ALA A 6 5.78 1.68 0.44
N ARG A 7 5.63 0.88 -0.62
CA ARG A 7 4.65 -0.23 -0.61
C ARG A 7 5.08 -1.35 0.33
N ALA A 8 6.37 -1.62 0.43
CA ALA A 8 6.95 -2.61 1.32
C ALA A 8 6.69 -2.23 2.78
N GLU A 9 6.97 -0.98 3.11
CA GLU A 9 6.74 -0.40 4.42
C GLU A 9 5.26 -0.39 4.77
N ILE A 10 4.37 0.01 3.86
CA ILE A 10 2.92 -0.08 4.06
C ILE A 10 2.51 -1.51 4.42
N LEU A 11 2.97 -2.49 3.63
CA LEU A 11 2.68 -3.90 3.86
C LEU A 11 3.24 -4.40 5.21
N ASN A 12 4.44 -3.98 5.59
CA ASN A 12 5.07 -4.30 6.86
C ASN A 12 4.30 -3.70 8.05
N PHE A 13 3.84 -2.45 7.93
CA PHE A 13 2.98 -1.82 8.92
C PHE A 13 1.65 -2.58 9.05
N LEU A 14 0.99 -2.86 7.92
CA LEU A 14 -0.29 -3.57 7.89
C LEU A 14 -0.22 -5.01 8.43
N LYS A 15 0.99 -5.59 8.51
CA LYS A 15 1.22 -6.89 9.15
C LYS A 15 1.13 -6.83 10.67
N GLN A 16 1.44 -5.68 11.27
CA GLN A 16 1.38 -5.52 12.72
C GLN A 16 -0.01 -5.11 13.19
N GLN A 17 -0.64 -4.17 12.48
CA GLN A 17 -1.99 -3.71 12.77
C GLN A 17 -2.61 -3.00 11.57
N ASP A 18 -3.91 -2.79 11.61
CA ASP A 18 -4.63 -2.01 10.61
C ASP A 18 -4.29 -0.52 10.73
N TYR A 19 -4.06 0.14 9.60
CA TYR A 19 -3.73 1.57 9.57
C TYR A 19 -4.60 2.36 8.60
N SER A 20 -4.84 3.63 8.93
CA SER A 20 -5.48 4.60 8.03
C SER A 20 -4.50 5.18 7.01
N VAL A 21 -5.01 5.74 5.91
CA VAL A 21 -4.17 6.47 4.92
C VAL A 21 -3.31 7.53 5.61
N ASP A 22 -3.91 8.28 6.54
CA ASP A 22 -3.27 9.40 7.22
C ASP A 22 -2.09 8.93 8.10
N GLU A 23 -2.29 7.82 8.81
CA GLU A 23 -1.27 7.20 9.66
C GLU A 23 -0.12 6.64 8.83
N LEU A 24 -0.43 5.95 7.72
CA LEU A 24 0.58 5.47 6.79
C LEU A 24 1.35 6.64 6.17
N SER A 25 0.66 7.67 5.71
CA SER A 25 1.28 8.87 5.15
C SER A 25 2.27 9.51 6.14
N THR A 26 1.85 9.61 7.41
CA THR A 26 2.68 10.16 8.50
C THR A 26 3.87 9.27 8.81
N LYS A 27 3.68 7.95 8.90
CA LYS A 27 4.77 6.99 9.17
C LYS A 27 5.79 6.92 8.03
N LEU A 28 5.32 6.94 6.79
CA LEU A 28 6.18 6.91 5.61
C LEU A 28 6.81 8.26 5.27
N GLY A 29 6.31 9.36 5.84
CA GLY A 29 6.80 10.71 5.55
C GLY A 29 6.51 11.16 4.10
N ILE A 30 5.50 10.57 3.46
CA ILE A 30 5.07 10.91 2.09
C ILE A 30 3.70 11.60 2.11
N SER A 31 3.28 12.17 0.98
CA SER A 31 1.95 12.79 0.86
C SER A 31 0.83 11.77 0.80
N SER A 32 -0.35 12.11 1.36
CA SER A 32 -1.51 11.21 1.42
C SER A 32 -1.97 10.75 0.04
N THR A 33 -1.75 11.57 -1.00
CA THR A 33 -1.99 11.22 -2.39
C THR A 33 -1.10 10.07 -2.88
N ALA A 34 0.20 10.13 -2.57
CA ALA A 34 1.15 9.07 -2.92
C ALA A 34 0.82 7.78 -2.16
N THR A 35 0.52 7.89 -0.86
CA THR A 35 0.04 6.76 -0.05
C THR A 35 -1.22 6.13 -0.66
N ARG A 36 -2.20 6.94 -1.09
CA ARG A 36 -3.41 6.43 -1.75
C ARG A 36 -3.11 5.74 -3.07
N GLN A 37 -2.19 6.24 -3.89
CA GLN A 37 -1.79 5.57 -5.12
C GLN A 37 -1.18 4.19 -4.83
N HIS A 38 -0.28 4.10 -3.85
CA HIS A 38 0.31 2.83 -3.43
C HIS A 38 -0.74 1.86 -2.87
N LEU A 39 -1.64 2.33 -2.01
CA LEU A 39 -2.74 1.53 -1.49
C LEU A 39 -3.70 1.07 -2.59
N ALA A 40 -4.02 1.91 -3.57
CA ALA A 40 -4.89 1.55 -4.69
C ALA A 40 -4.28 0.44 -5.55
N ILE A 41 -2.96 0.47 -5.77
CA ILE A 41 -2.23 -0.60 -6.45
C ILE A 41 -2.30 -1.89 -5.64
N LEU A 42 -1.97 -1.84 -4.35
CA LEU A 42 -2.03 -3.02 -3.46
C LEU A 42 -3.45 -3.60 -3.33
N GLU A 43 -4.47 -2.76 -3.34
CA GLU A 43 -5.88 -3.16 -3.30
C GLU A 43 -6.30 -3.81 -4.62
N ARG A 44 -5.88 -3.25 -5.75
CA ARG A 44 -6.11 -3.83 -7.10
C ARG A 44 -5.48 -5.21 -7.25
N ASP A 45 -4.28 -5.39 -6.71
CA ASP A 45 -3.57 -6.66 -6.69
C ASP A 45 -4.15 -7.66 -5.65
N GLY A 46 -5.17 -7.24 -4.89
CA GLY A 46 -5.85 -8.07 -3.91
C GLY A 46 -4.96 -8.43 -2.71
N LEU A 47 -3.95 -7.60 -2.43
CA LEU A 47 -3.03 -7.79 -1.31
C LEU A 47 -3.58 -7.15 -0.03
N ILE A 48 -4.25 -6.01 -0.15
CA ILE A 48 -4.87 -5.33 0.98
C ILE A 48 -6.39 -5.21 0.79
N LYS A 49 -7.11 -5.01 1.89
CA LYS A 49 -8.53 -4.69 1.91
C LYS A 49 -8.76 -3.40 2.69
N ARG A 50 -9.70 -2.57 2.22
CA ARG A 50 -10.20 -1.43 2.99
C ARG A 50 -11.38 -1.83 3.86
N THR A 51 -11.33 -1.47 5.13
CA THR A 51 -12.37 -1.70 6.13
C THR A 51 -12.87 -0.37 6.67
N LEU A 52 -14.19 -0.14 6.55
CA LEU A 52 -14.84 1.02 7.13
C LEU A 52 -15.11 0.75 8.60
N VAL A 53 -14.32 1.35 9.48
CA VAL A 53 -14.52 1.25 10.92
C VAL A 53 -15.43 2.40 11.34
N LYS A 54 -16.68 2.07 11.65
CA LYS A 54 -17.62 2.99 12.30
C LYS A 54 -17.23 3.09 13.78
N GLU A 55 -16.46 4.11 14.13
CA GLU A 55 -16.26 4.46 15.54
C GLU A 55 -17.59 4.83 16.19
N LYS A 56 -17.81 4.38 17.44
CA LYS A 56 -19.03 4.67 18.22
C LYS A 56 -19.25 6.16 18.51
N MET A 57 -18.22 6.99 18.33
CA MET A 57 -18.26 8.43 18.60
C MET A 57 -17.33 9.18 17.62
N GLY A 58 -17.69 9.27 16.34
CA GLY A 58 -16.88 10.01 15.36
C GLY A 58 -17.25 9.80 13.89
N ARG A 59 -16.59 10.56 13.00
CA ARG A 59 -16.70 10.38 11.55
C ARG A 59 -16.09 9.02 11.17
N PRO A 60 -16.73 8.22 10.30
CA PRO A 60 -16.22 6.91 9.91
C PRO A 60 -14.81 7.02 9.31
N LYS A 61 -13.89 6.18 9.78
CA LYS A 61 -12.52 6.12 9.25
C LYS A 61 -12.34 4.87 8.38
N ILE A 62 -11.48 5.02 7.37
CA ILE A 62 -11.11 3.92 6.48
C ILE A 62 -9.76 3.39 6.95
N PHE A 63 -9.76 2.15 7.40
CA PHE A 63 -8.56 1.40 7.72
C PHE A 63 -8.24 0.44 6.59
N TYR A 64 -6.96 0.16 6.41
CA TYR A 64 -6.48 -0.87 5.51
C TYR A 64 -5.94 -2.03 6.33
N SER A 65 -6.11 -3.23 5.82
CA SER A 65 -5.65 -4.49 6.43
C SER A 65 -5.04 -5.37 5.36
N LEU A 66 -4.10 -6.24 5.73
CA LEU A 66 -3.67 -7.32 4.84
C LEU A 66 -4.82 -8.31 4.58
N THR A 67 -4.78 -8.90 3.39
CA THR A 67 -5.59 -10.08 3.06
C THR A 67 -4.76 -11.35 3.29
N GLU A 68 -5.43 -12.49 3.52
CA GLU A 68 -4.75 -13.80 3.62
C GLU A 68 -3.92 -14.12 2.37
N ARG A 69 -4.35 -13.61 1.20
CA ARG A 69 -3.61 -13.74 -0.04
C ARG A 69 -2.28 -12.99 0.04
N ALA A 70 -2.24 -11.77 0.56
CA ALA A 70 -0.96 -11.09 0.75
C ALA A 70 -0.02 -11.90 1.63
N GLU A 71 -0.47 -12.34 2.82
CA GLU A 71 0.37 -13.09 3.77
C GLU A 71 1.04 -14.32 3.15
N THR A 72 0.34 -15.00 2.25
CA THR A 72 0.87 -16.18 1.52
C THR A 72 1.92 -15.80 0.46
N PHE A 73 1.84 -14.59 -0.09
CA PHE A 73 2.73 -14.07 -1.14
C PHE A 73 3.96 -13.30 -0.61
N PHE A 74 4.06 -13.10 0.72
CA PHE A 74 5.00 -12.16 1.35
C PHE A 74 6.52 -12.43 1.24
N PRO A 75 7.02 -13.56 0.69
CA PRO A 75 8.41 -13.63 0.23
C PRO A 75 8.58 -13.68 -1.29
N LYS A 76 7.53 -13.97 -2.07
CA LYS A 76 7.62 -14.19 -3.54
C LYS A 76 7.11 -13.03 -4.39
N ALA A 77 6.01 -12.38 -3.98
CA ALA A 77 5.45 -11.26 -4.73
C ALA A 77 6.41 -10.07 -4.77
N TYR A 78 7.21 -9.85 -3.72
CA TYR A 78 8.08 -8.68 -3.64
C TYR A 78 9.12 -8.62 -4.77
N SER A 79 9.59 -9.76 -5.29
CA SER A 79 10.61 -9.77 -6.35
C SER A 79 10.02 -9.70 -7.76
N GLU A 80 8.89 -10.39 -8.01
CA GLU A 80 8.24 -10.35 -9.33
C GLU A 80 7.36 -9.12 -9.54
N PHE A 81 6.66 -8.65 -8.50
CA PHE A 81 5.85 -7.44 -8.57
C PHE A 81 6.69 -6.19 -8.80
N PHE A 82 7.89 -6.16 -8.20
CA PHE A 82 8.86 -5.10 -8.42
C PHE A 82 9.35 -5.07 -9.86
N LYS A 83 9.61 -6.25 -10.47
CA LYS A 83 9.94 -6.32 -11.90
C LYS A 83 8.83 -5.78 -12.78
N TRP A 84 7.58 -6.14 -12.51
CA TRP A 84 6.44 -5.69 -13.31
C TRP A 84 6.19 -4.18 -13.18
N ILE A 85 6.32 -3.61 -11.99
CA ILE A 85 6.18 -2.16 -11.77
C ILE A 85 7.35 -1.38 -12.34
N ILE A 86 8.59 -1.86 -12.18
CA ILE A 86 9.74 -1.20 -12.79
C ILE A 86 9.56 -1.19 -14.32
N GLN A 87 9.03 -2.27 -14.90
CA GLN A 87 8.68 -2.30 -16.33
C GLN A 87 7.61 -1.25 -16.68
N ASP A 88 6.50 -1.16 -15.94
CA ASP A 88 5.42 -0.19 -16.20
C ASP A 88 5.85 1.28 -15.96
N ILE A 89 6.74 1.53 -14.99
CA ILE A 89 7.30 2.87 -14.75
C ILE A 89 8.29 3.24 -15.85
N ILE A 90 9.17 2.33 -16.27
CA ILE A 90 10.09 2.57 -17.39
C ILE A 90 9.29 2.83 -18.69
N GLU A 91 8.17 2.14 -18.89
CA GLU A 91 7.28 2.39 -20.04
C GLU A 91 6.57 3.74 -19.98
N ARG A 92 6.39 4.33 -18.79
CA ARG A 92 5.72 5.64 -18.59
C ARG A 92 6.69 6.82 -18.50
N GLU A 93 7.92 6.60 -18.03
CA GLU A 93 9.02 7.59 -17.99
C GLU A 93 9.91 7.51 -19.25
N GLY A 94 9.39 6.90 -20.32
CA GLY A 94 10.05 6.76 -21.61
C GLY A 94 9.48 7.67 -22.69
N VAL A 95 9.04 8.89 -22.34
CA VAL A 95 8.79 9.98 -23.31
C VAL A 95 9.11 11.33 -22.65
N GLU A 96 10.41 11.64 -22.60
CA GLU A 96 11.07 12.93 -22.94
C GLU A 96 12.42 13.09 -22.23
#